data_AF-A0A8H6Z104-F1
#
_entry.id   AF-A0A8H6Z104-F1
#
_cell.length_a   1.000
_cell.length_b   1.000
_cell.length_c   1.000
_cell.angle_alpha   90.00
_cell.angle_beta   90.00
_cell.angle_gamma   90.00
#
_symmetry.space_group_name_H-M   'P 1'
#
loop_
_entity.id
_entity.type
_entity.pdbx_description
1 polymer ?
#
loop_
_entity_poly.entity_id
_entity_poly.type
_entity_poly.pdbx_seq_one_letter_code
_entity_poly.pdbx_strand_id
1 'polypeptide(L)'
;MSKASARAPTPRLRTPARLSPTASTTSPAPSSSQPAQATPPIPSLPSSSHKPKPRKPKAGNEIQNNDLRPHVLAQDRLRLWSSPFSRDHDAEFRKQLPQDVVDKTYAALFGALAPDTQENYAAGLLRFHQFCDKFEISERAQMPASHFLLAAFIAQHVGTVGGGTVKSWMSGIKAWHDLNGAAWGRRRPLGGAGEAHG
;
A
#
# COMPACT_ATOMS: atom_id res chain seq x y z
N MET A 1 -72.51 -4.25 3.31
CA MET A 1 -72.40 -2.85 3.74
C MET A 1 -70.96 -2.40 3.49
N SER A 2 -70.79 -1.46 2.56
CA SER A 2 -69.52 -0.92 2.05
C SER A 2 -68.94 0.18 2.94
N LYS A 3 -67.61 0.31 2.95
CA LYS A 3 -66.82 1.56 2.91
C LYS A 3 -65.33 1.19 2.95
N ALA A 4 -64.37 1.89 2.37
CA ALA A 4 -64.28 2.80 1.23
C ALA A 4 -62.78 3.05 1.03
N SER A 5 -62.38 3.18 -0.24
CA SER A 5 -61.08 3.60 -0.74
C SER A 5 -60.58 4.93 -0.16
N ALA A 6 -59.26 5.07 0.03
CA ALA A 6 -58.56 6.34 -0.15
C ALA A 6 -57.06 6.14 -0.47
N ARG A 7 -56.58 6.84 -1.49
CA ARG A 7 -55.24 6.79 -2.10
C ARG A 7 -54.57 8.16 -1.97
N ALA A 8 -53.28 8.16 -1.60
CA ALA A 8 -52.21 9.17 -1.78
C ALA A 8 -52.38 10.55 -1.08
N PRO A 9 -51.30 11.34 -0.81
CA PRO A 9 -50.40 11.89 -1.84
C PRO A 9 -48.88 11.93 -1.51
N THR A 10 -48.08 11.94 -2.57
CA THR A 10 -46.65 12.30 -2.61
C THR A 10 -46.50 13.81 -2.88
N PRO A 11 -45.50 14.50 -2.31
CA PRO A 11 -44.88 15.63 -3.01
C PRO A 11 -43.34 15.61 -2.91
N ARG A 12 -42.65 15.50 -4.04
CA ARG A 12 -42.05 16.56 -4.89
C ARG A 12 -40.61 16.93 -4.49
N LEU A 13 -39.67 16.46 -5.30
CA LEU A 13 -38.31 17.01 -5.45
C LEU A 13 -38.36 18.48 -5.84
N ARG A 14 -37.43 19.27 -5.31
CA ARG A 14 -37.24 20.68 -5.67
C ARG A 14 -35.76 21.00 -5.84
N THR A 15 -35.37 21.23 -7.08
CA THR A 15 -34.19 21.98 -7.56
C THR A 15 -34.51 22.45 -8.98
N PRO A 16 -33.82 23.43 -9.56
CA PRO A 16 -32.90 24.43 -9.01
C PRO A 16 -33.36 25.88 -9.34
N ALA A 17 -32.74 26.90 -8.71
CA ALA A 17 -32.85 28.29 -9.15
C ALA A 17 -31.51 28.74 -9.74
N ARG A 18 -31.54 29.33 -10.93
CA ARG A 18 -30.39 29.79 -11.72
C ARG A 18 -30.55 31.29 -12.07
N LEU A 19 -29.45 32.03 -11.88
CA LEU A 19 -29.05 33.37 -12.39
C LEU A 19 -29.86 34.60 -11.92
N SER A 20 -29.25 35.76 -11.62
CA SER A 20 -28.37 36.56 -12.50
C SER A 20 -27.50 37.59 -11.73
N PRO A 21 -26.51 38.22 -12.39
CA PRO A 21 -25.43 39.00 -11.78
C PRO A 21 -25.71 40.50 -11.71
N THR A 22 -25.10 41.20 -10.74
CA THR A 22 -25.01 42.66 -10.68
C THR A 22 -23.55 43.10 -10.69
N ALA A 23 -23.31 44.22 -11.37
CA ALA A 23 -22.03 44.71 -11.84
C ALA A 23 -21.34 45.71 -10.88
N SER A 24 -20.02 45.81 -11.06
CA SER A 24 -19.12 46.98 -10.93
C SER A 24 -19.01 47.72 -9.58
N THR A 25 -17.78 47.83 -9.05
CA THR A 25 -17.11 49.10 -8.64
C THR A 25 -15.69 48.83 -8.11
N THR A 26 -14.69 49.30 -8.86
CA THR A 26 -13.47 50.06 -8.50
C THR A 26 -12.64 49.73 -7.24
N SER A 27 -11.36 49.39 -7.50
CA SER A 27 -10.08 49.49 -6.73
C SER A 27 -9.94 50.66 -5.72
N PRO A 28 -8.98 50.69 -4.75
CA PRO A 28 -7.58 50.24 -4.90
C PRO A 28 -6.87 49.57 -3.69
N ALA A 29 -5.65 49.10 -3.98
CA ALA A 29 -4.68 48.47 -3.08
C ALA A 29 -4.05 49.44 -2.05
N PRO A 30 -3.49 48.90 -0.95
CA PRO A 30 -2.36 49.52 -0.28
C PRO A 30 -1.10 48.63 -0.34
N SER A 31 -0.03 49.23 -0.86
CA SER A 31 1.36 48.80 -0.67
C SER A 31 1.72 48.91 0.82
N SER A 32 2.31 47.86 1.40
CA SER A 32 3.00 47.97 2.68
C SER A 32 4.31 47.18 2.62
N SER A 33 5.40 47.92 2.63
CA SER A 33 6.78 47.46 2.61
C SER A 33 7.19 46.99 4.02
N GLN A 34 7.53 45.72 4.19
CA GLN A 34 8.18 45.22 5.41
C GLN A 34 9.65 44.92 5.15
N PRO A 35 10.58 45.35 6.04
CA PRO A 35 12.00 45.02 5.94
C PRO A 35 12.29 43.57 6.39
N ALA A 36 13.24 42.94 5.70
CA ALA A 36 13.71 41.57 5.93
C ALA A 36 14.35 41.41 7.32
N GLN A 37 13.79 40.51 8.15
CA GLN A 37 14.45 40.05 9.37
C GLN A 37 15.40 38.89 9.05
N ALA A 38 16.65 39.04 9.48
CA ALA A 38 17.69 38.02 9.37
C ALA A 38 17.39 36.82 10.30
N THR A 39 17.40 35.62 9.74
CA THR A 39 17.31 34.35 10.49
C THR A 39 18.63 34.05 11.22
N PRO A 40 18.60 33.64 12.50
CA PRO A 40 19.78 33.13 13.18
C PRO A 40 20.15 31.73 12.67
N PRO A 41 21.45 31.35 12.68
CA PRO A 41 21.89 30.04 12.21
C PRO A 41 21.43 28.93 13.16
N ILE A 42 20.81 27.90 12.59
CA ILE A 42 20.37 26.69 13.28
C ILE A 42 21.61 25.88 13.71
N PRO A 43 21.72 25.44 14.98
CA PRO A 43 22.80 24.55 15.41
C PRO A 43 22.67 23.19 14.72
N SER A 44 23.70 22.79 13.98
CA SER A 44 23.79 21.47 13.34
C SER A 44 23.78 20.37 14.40
N LEU A 45 22.74 19.52 14.41
CA LEU A 45 22.70 18.31 15.24
C LEU A 45 23.84 17.35 14.82
N PRO A 46 24.49 16.67 15.77
CA PRO A 46 25.52 15.68 15.45
C PRO A 46 24.90 14.51 14.68
N SER A 47 25.34 14.33 13.44
CA SER A 47 25.01 13.17 12.62
C SER A 47 25.65 11.92 13.25
N SER A 48 24.87 11.19 14.03
CA SER A 48 25.27 9.88 14.53
C SER A 48 25.27 8.90 13.36
N SER A 49 26.46 8.54 12.89
CA SER A 49 26.72 7.63 11.77
C SER A 49 26.53 6.15 12.13
N HIS A 50 25.54 5.83 12.96
CA HIS A 50 25.23 4.44 13.27
C HIS A 50 24.64 3.76 12.04
N LYS A 51 25.42 2.89 11.40
CA LYS A 51 24.93 1.98 10.36
C LYS A 51 23.88 1.05 10.99
N PRO A 52 22.61 1.11 10.55
CA PRO A 52 21.56 0.26 11.11
C PRO A 52 21.89 -1.21 10.85
N LYS A 53 21.62 -2.08 11.84
CA LYS A 53 21.81 -3.54 11.75
C LYS A 53 20.46 -4.26 11.77
N PRO A 54 20.26 -5.32 10.96
CA PRO A 54 19.05 -6.14 11.04
C PRO A 54 18.84 -6.69 12.45
N ARG A 55 17.59 -6.58 12.94
CA ARG A 55 17.22 -7.06 14.28
C ARG A 55 16.91 -8.55 14.24
N LYS A 56 17.41 -9.32 15.23
CA LYS A 56 17.01 -10.71 15.44
C LYS A 56 15.51 -10.77 15.80
N PRO A 57 14.73 -11.71 15.24
CA PRO A 57 13.33 -11.87 15.61
C PRO A 57 13.18 -12.24 17.09
N LYS A 58 12.10 -11.75 17.73
CA LYS A 58 11.69 -12.24 19.05
C LYS A 58 11.11 -13.65 18.92
N ALA A 59 11.20 -14.45 19.98
CA ALA A 59 10.58 -15.78 20.04
C ALA A 59 9.08 -15.70 19.65
N GLY A 60 8.64 -16.60 18.77
CA GLY A 60 7.27 -16.62 18.22
C GLY A 60 7.00 -15.60 17.09
N ASN A 61 8.03 -14.88 16.63
CA ASN A 61 7.98 -13.98 15.48
C ASN A 61 9.06 -14.32 14.45
N GLU A 62 9.49 -15.58 14.42
CA GLU A 62 10.45 -16.07 13.45
C GLU A 62 9.88 -16.00 12.03
N ILE A 63 10.76 -15.82 11.06
CA ILE A 63 10.45 -15.94 9.64
C ILE A 63 11.41 -16.96 9.06
N GLN A 64 10.94 -17.80 8.15
CA GLN A 64 11.85 -18.69 7.43
C GLN A 64 12.74 -17.86 6.51
N ASN A 65 14.06 -17.87 6.79
CA ASN A 65 15.04 -17.27 5.88
C ASN A 65 15.20 -18.20 4.67
N ASN A 66 14.96 -17.67 3.49
CA ASN A 66 15.22 -18.34 2.23
C ASN A 66 15.69 -17.32 1.18
N ASP A 67 16.00 -17.78 -0.04
CA ASP A 67 16.48 -16.91 -1.12
C ASP A 67 15.47 -15.82 -1.53
N LEU A 68 14.18 -16.02 -1.25
CA LEU A 68 13.13 -15.05 -1.53
C LEU A 68 13.02 -13.98 -0.45
N ARG A 69 13.41 -14.29 0.80
CA ARG A 69 13.26 -13.46 1.98
C ARG A 69 14.56 -13.39 2.77
N PRO A 70 15.62 -12.79 2.21
CA PRO A 70 16.90 -12.66 2.89
C PRO A 70 16.78 -11.83 4.18
N HIS A 71 17.69 -12.08 5.12
CA HIS A 71 17.74 -11.36 6.38
C HIS A 71 18.30 -9.94 6.19
N VAL A 72 17.40 -8.96 6.10
CA VAL A 72 17.70 -7.56 5.76
C VAL A 72 17.07 -6.58 6.76
N LEU A 73 17.44 -5.29 6.65
CA LEU A 73 16.82 -4.23 7.46
C LEU A 73 15.32 -4.12 7.18
N ALA A 74 14.56 -3.59 8.13
CA ALA A 74 13.11 -3.44 7.97
C ALA A 74 12.78 -2.67 6.70
N GLN A 75 13.34 -1.46 6.53
CA GLN A 75 13.14 -0.63 5.33
C GLN A 75 13.46 -1.36 4.01
N ASP A 76 14.41 -2.30 4.00
CA ASP A 76 14.87 -2.94 2.78
C ASP A 76 13.99 -4.12 2.36
N ARG A 77 13.12 -4.65 3.25
CA ARG A 77 12.30 -5.84 2.94
C ARG A 77 11.39 -5.60 1.75
N LEU A 78 10.80 -4.41 1.64
CA LEU A 78 9.89 -4.10 0.55
C LEU A 78 10.58 -4.22 -0.83
N ARG A 79 11.89 -3.94 -0.87
CA ARG A 79 12.74 -4.00 -2.06
C ARG A 79 13.39 -5.36 -2.28
N LEU A 80 13.92 -5.96 -1.22
CA LEU A 80 14.78 -7.14 -1.30
C LEU A 80 14.02 -8.46 -1.12
N TRP A 81 12.78 -8.43 -0.63
CA TRP A 81 11.94 -9.62 -0.59
C TRP A 81 11.18 -9.78 -1.90
N SER A 82 11.15 -11.03 -2.37
CA SER A 82 10.58 -11.43 -3.64
C SER A 82 9.62 -12.61 -3.47
N SER A 83 8.98 -13.00 -4.56
CA SER A 83 8.20 -14.23 -4.69
C SER A 83 8.56 -14.90 -6.02
N PRO A 84 8.16 -16.16 -6.25
CA PRO A 84 8.29 -16.75 -7.58
C PRO A 84 7.66 -15.88 -8.67
N PHE A 85 6.46 -15.31 -8.41
CA PHE A 85 5.80 -14.41 -9.35
C PHE A 85 6.63 -13.16 -9.64
N SER A 86 7.16 -12.50 -8.61
CA SER A 86 7.90 -11.25 -8.84
C SER A 86 9.24 -11.48 -9.52
N ARG A 87 9.89 -12.62 -9.26
CA ARG A 87 11.11 -13.01 -9.99
C ARG A 87 10.84 -13.28 -11.46
N ASP A 88 9.75 -14.00 -11.77
CA ASP A 88 9.34 -14.24 -13.15
C ASP A 88 9.00 -12.91 -13.84
N HIS A 89 8.28 -12.01 -13.16
CA HIS A 89 7.93 -10.70 -13.69
C HIS A 89 9.13 -9.78 -13.91
N ASP A 90 10.07 -9.72 -12.96
CA ASP A 90 11.33 -8.97 -13.07
C ASP A 90 12.18 -9.50 -14.23
N ALA A 91 12.27 -10.84 -14.38
CA ALA A 91 13.00 -11.45 -15.49
C ALA A 91 12.40 -11.09 -16.85
N GLU A 92 11.07 -11.05 -16.99
CA GLU A 92 10.41 -10.61 -18.23
C GLU A 92 10.57 -9.10 -18.47
N PHE A 93 10.52 -8.29 -17.41
CA PHE A 93 10.71 -6.85 -17.52
C PHE A 93 12.13 -6.49 -17.97
N ARG A 94 13.14 -7.17 -17.41
CA ARG A 94 14.56 -7.01 -17.80
C ARG A 94 14.88 -7.40 -19.24
N LYS A 95 14.05 -8.23 -19.88
CA LYS A 95 14.21 -8.54 -21.32
C LYS A 95 13.78 -7.39 -22.23
N GLN A 96 12.98 -6.45 -21.73
CA GLN A 96 12.35 -5.39 -22.54
C GLN A 96 13.15 -4.09 -22.53
N LEU A 97 14.04 -3.89 -21.55
CA LEU A 97 14.75 -2.63 -21.33
C LEU A 97 16.23 -2.90 -20.96
N PRO A 98 17.14 -1.96 -21.28
CA PRO A 98 18.52 -2.03 -20.79
C PRO A 98 18.60 -2.07 -19.26
N GLN A 99 19.59 -2.79 -18.72
CA GLN A 99 19.75 -3.01 -17.28
C GLN A 99 19.82 -1.70 -16.48
N ASP A 100 20.52 -0.67 -16.99
CA ASP A 100 20.65 0.60 -16.29
C ASP A 100 19.31 1.35 -16.18
N VAL A 101 18.42 1.17 -17.17
CA VAL A 101 17.07 1.73 -17.16
C VAL A 101 16.24 1.01 -16.11
N VAL A 102 16.29 -0.33 -16.08
CA VAL A 102 15.58 -1.14 -15.08
C VAL A 102 16.01 -0.78 -13.66
N ASP A 103 17.31 -0.65 -13.41
CA ASP A 103 17.84 -0.29 -12.10
C ASP A 103 17.36 1.10 -11.66
N LYS A 104 17.35 2.08 -12.57
CA LYS A 104 16.79 3.43 -12.33
C LYS A 104 15.28 3.37 -12.06
N THR A 105 14.54 2.55 -12.80
CA THR A 105 13.10 2.35 -12.57
C THR A 105 12.82 1.82 -11.18
N TYR A 106 13.51 0.76 -10.74
CA TYR A 106 13.34 0.23 -9.39
C TYR A 106 13.79 1.24 -8.32
N ALA A 107 14.91 1.92 -8.53
CA ALA A 107 15.36 2.96 -7.60
C ALA A 107 14.31 4.08 -7.45
N ALA A 108 13.67 4.51 -8.54
CA ALA A 108 12.61 5.50 -8.51
C ALA A 108 11.33 4.96 -7.83
N LEU A 109 10.91 3.73 -8.14
CA LEU A 109 9.72 3.11 -7.54
C LEU A 109 9.85 2.97 -6.02
N PHE A 110 10.97 2.45 -5.53
CA PHE A 110 11.19 2.30 -4.09
C PHE A 110 11.49 3.65 -3.42
N GLY A 111 12.25 4.54 -4.09
CA GLY A 111 12.59 5.88 -3.61
C GLY A 111 11.40 6.84 -3.51
N ALA A 112 10.27 6.54 -4.18
CA ALA A 112 9.04 7.32 -4.07
C ALA A 112 8.35 7.18 -2.70
N LEU A 113 8.68 6.15 -1.92
CA LEU A 113 8.17 6.00 -0.56
C LEU A 113 9.08 6.69 0.45
N ALA A 114 8.49 7.51 1.33
CA ALA A 114 9.23 8.08 2.47
C ALA A 114 9.79 6.96 3.38
N PRO A 115 10.97 7.16 4.03
CA PRO A 115 11.62 6.12 4.84
C PRO A 115 10.71 5.49 5.91
N ASP A 116 9.98 6.31 6.67
CA ASP A 116 9.05 5.83 7.70
C ASP A 116 7.91 4.99 7.09
N THR A 117 7.45 5.36 5.89
CA THR A 117 6.44 4.58 5.15
C THR A 117 7.01 3.24 4.70
N GLN A 118 8.27 3.19 4.24
CA GLN A 118 8.94 1.94 3.86
C GLN A 118 9.05 1.00 5.07
N GLU A 119 9.50 1.49 6.22
CA GLU A 119 9.59 0.67 7.43
C GLU A 119 8.24 0.13 7.89
N ASN A 120 7.22 0.99 7.90
CA ASN A 120 5.88 0.62 8.31
C ASN A 120 5.23 -0.39 7.34
N TYR A 121 5.42 -0.21 6.04
CA TYR A 121 4.96 -1.16 5.02
C TYR A 121 5.71 -2.49 5.11
N ALA A 122 7.01 -2.45 5.31
CA ALA A 122 7.83 -3.63 5.52
C ALA A 122 7.49 -4.40 6.80
N ALA A 123 6.99 -3.71 7.85
CA ALA A 123 6.47 -4.37 9.04
C ALA A 123 5.19 -5.16 8.72
N GLY A 124 4.30 -4.61 7.89
CA GLY A 124 3.14 -5.32 7.37
C GLY A 124 3.51 -6.55 6.54
N LEU A 125 4.48 -6.38 5.65
CA LEU A 125 4.99 -7.47 4.81
C LEU A 125 5.60 -8.60 5.66
N LEU A 126 6.39 -8.28 6.68
CA LEU A 126 6.90 -9.26 7.65
C LEU A 126 5.76 -10.08 8.28
N ARG A 127 4.71 -9.40 8.75
CA ARG A 127 3.59 -10.04 9.44
C ARG A 127 2.80 -10.97 8.53
N PHE A 128 2.64 -10.57 7.27
CA PHE A 128 2.00 -11.40 6.26
C PHE A 128 2.79 -12.68 5.97
N HIS A 129 4.11 -12.58 5.80
CA HIS A 129 4.94 -13.76 5.56
C HIS A 129 5.03 -14.67 6.79
N GLN A 130 5.08 -14.13 8.01
CA GLN A 130 4.98 -14.94 9.24
C GLN A 130 3.66 -15.70 9.32
N PHE A 131 2.56 -15.06 8.94
CA PHE A 131 1.27 -15.73 8.81
C PHE A 131 1.33 -16.84 7.77
N CYS A 132 1.90 -16.58 6.60
CA CYS A 132 2.03 -17.59 5.55
C CYS A 132 2.90 -18.78 5.99
N ASP A 133 4.02 -18.54 6.65
CA ASP A 133 4.89 -19.59 7.20
C ASP A 133 4.14 -20.43 8.24
N LYS A 134 3.40 -19.79 9.14
CA LYS A 134 2.62 -20.47 10.20
C LYS A 134 1.55 -21.42 9.64
N PHE A 135 0.94 -21.05 8.51
CA PHE A 135 -0.12 -21.85 7.87
C PHE A 135 0.38 -22.59 6.62
N GLU A 136 1.70 -22.70 6.45
CA GLU A 136 2.35 -23.45 5.37
C GLU A 136 1.87 -23.05 3.97
N ILE A 137 1.56 -21.76 3.78
CA ILE A 137 1.13 -21.21 2.50
C ILE A 137 2.32 -21.16 1.55
N SER A 138 2.24 -21.92 0.45
CA SER A 138 3.31 -21.95 -0.57
C SER A 138 3.66 -20.55 -1.07
N GLU A 139 4.95 -20.28 -1.30
CA GLU A 139 5.47 -18.98 -1.78
C GLU A 139 4.76 -18.46 -3.04
N ARG A 140 4.38 -19.36 -3.96
CA ARG A 140 3.66 -19.02 -5.19
C ARG A 140 2.22 -18.57 -4.94
N ALA A 141 1.61 -18.95 -3.82
CA ALA A 141 0.26 -18.50 -3.43
C ALA A 141 0.28 -17.16 -2.67
N GLN A 142 1.46 -16.73 -2.20
CA GLN A 142 1.62 -15.47 -1.45
C GLN A 142 1.61 -14.25 -2.38
N MET A 143 1.90 -14.43 -3.67
CA MET A 143 1.81 -13.39 -4.69
C MET A 143 1.46 -13.98 -6.07
N PRO A 144 0.41 -13.48 -6.75
CA PRO A 144 -0.58 -12.53 -6.24
C PRO A 144 -1.45 -13.17 -5.14
N ALA A 145 -1.54 -12.51 -3.98
CA ALA A 145 -2.33 -12.99 -2.86
C ALA A 145 -3.83 -12.98 -3.21
N SER A 146 -4.49 -14.12 -2.99
CA SER A 146 -5.94 -14.20 -3.19
C SER A 146 -6.71 -13.36 -2.16
N HIS A 147 -7.93 -12.94 -2.52
CA HIS A 147 -8.82 -12.25 -1.59
C HIS A 147 -9.05 -13.05 -0.30
N PHE A 148 -9.21 -14.37 -0.39
CA PHE A 148 -9.41 -15.24 0.77
C PHE A 148 -8.17 -15.32 1.67
N LEU A 149 -6.98 -15.35 1.09
CA LEU A 149 -5.73 -15.35 1.86
C LEU A 149 -5.57 -14.04 2.66
N LEU A 150 -5.85 -12.91 2.02
CA LEU A 150 -5.82 -11.59 2.66
C LEU A 150 -6.89 -11.48 3.76
N ALA A 151 -8.10 -11.98 3.51
CA ALA A 151 -9.18 -12.00 4.51
C ALA A 151 -8.82 -12.89 5.71
N ALA A 152 -8.23 -14.06 5.47
CA ALA A 152 -7.76 -14.96 6.52
C ALA A 152 -6.65 -14.31 7.37
N PHE A 153 -5.71 -13.61 6.72
CA PHE A 153 -4.68 -12.82 7.41
C PHE A 153 -5.29 -11.77 8.35
N ILE A 154 -6.30 -11.03 7.87
CA ILE A 154 -7.03 -10.05 8.70
C ILE A 154 -7.72 -10.77 9.86
N ALA A 155 -8.50 -11.82 9.58
CA ALA A 155 -9.27 -12.55 10.58
C ALA A 155 -8.39 -13.11 11.72
N GLN A 156 -7.19 -13.58 11.39
CA GLN A 156 -6.21 -14.07 12.37
C GLN A 156 -5.75 -12.99 13.38
N HIS A 157 -5.88 -11.72 13.03
CA HIS A 157 -5.36 -10.58 13.78
C HIS A 157 -6.46 -9.66 14.35
N VAL A 158 -7.72 -9.86 13.96
CA VAL A 158 -8.84 -9.14 14.56
C VAL A 158 -8.94 -9.49 16.05
N GLY A 159 -9.11 -8.46 16.89
CA GLY A 159 -9.23 -8.62 18.34
C GLY A 159 -7.91 -8.81 19.08
N THR A 160 -6.80 -9.08 18.39
CA THR A 160 -5.45 -9.21 19.00
C THR A 160 -4.57 -7.99 18.76
N VAL A 161 -4.82 -7.24 17.69
CA VAL A 161 -4.12 -5.98 17.37
C VAL A 161 -5.10 -4.87 17.02
N GLY A 162 -4.68 -3.62 17.20
CA GLY A 162 -5.50 -2.46 16.87
C GLY A 162 -5.86 -2.41 15.39
N GLY A 163 -7.10 -2.02 15.06
CA GLY A 163 -7.57 -1.98 13.67
C GLY A 163 -6.74 -1.06 12.76
N GLY A 164 -6.18 0.03 13.31
CA GLY A 164 -5.24 0.89 12.58
C GLY A 164 -3.95 0.17 12.18
N THR A 165 -3.46 -0.74 13.04
CA THR A 165 -2.28 -1.56 12.76
C THR A 165 -2.55 -2.55 11.63
N VAL A 166 -3.69 -3.25 11.65
CA VAL A 166 -4.06 -4.17 10.55
C VAL A 166 -4.22 -3.43 9.23
N LYS A 167 -4.85 -2.25 9.24
CA LYS A 167 -4.96 -1.40 8.04
C LYS A 167 -3.59 -1.00 7.51
N SER A 168 -2.68 -0.59 8.39
CA SER A 168 -1.30 -0.25 8.04
C SER A 168 -0.58 -1.44 7.40
N TRP A 169 -0.73 -2.64 7.96
CA TRP A 169 -0.15 -3.86 7.39
C TRP A 169 -0.70 -4.16 6.01
N MET A 170 -2.02 -4.06 5.83
CA MET A 170 -2.67 -4.26 4.53
C MET A 170 -2.17 -3.27 3.47
N SER A 171 -1.92 -2.02 3.84
CA SER A 171 -1.30 -1.04 2.93
C SER A 171 0.10 -1.46 2.50
N GLY A 172 0.91 -2.00 3.42
CA GLY A 172 2.23 -2.53 3.08
C GLY A 172 2.18 -3.73 2.15
N ILE A 173 1.28 -4.68 2.40
CA ILE A 173 1.10 -5.86 1.53
C ILE A 173 0.62 -5.40 0.14
N LYS A 174 -0.28 -4.43 0.07
CA LYS A 174 -0.74 -3.86 -1.20
C LYS A 174 0.38 -3.17 -1.97
N ALA A 175 1.15 -2.31 -1.30
CA ALA A 175 2.27 -1.63 -1.92
C ALA A 175 3.29 -2.63 -2.48
N TRP A 176 3.57 -3.72 -1.75
CA TRP A 176 4.44 -4.79 -2.25
C TRP A 176 3.87 -5.47 -3.51
N HIS A 177 2.56 -5.68 -3.60
CA HIS A 177 1.92 -6.19 -4.82
C HIS A 177 2.05 -5.21 -5.99
N ASP A 178 1.74 -3.94 -5.76
CA ASP A 178 1.80 -2.90 -6.79
C ASP A 178 3.24 -2.75 -7.34
N LEU A 179 4.25 -2.73 -6.45
CA LEU A 179 5.67 -2.61 -6.81
C LEU A 179 6.20 -3.80 -7.61
N ASN A 180 5.59 -4.97 -7.47
CA ASN A 180 5.98 -6.19 -8.18
C ASN A 180 5.05 -6.52 -9.37
N GLY A 181 4.16 -5.60 -9.77
CA GLY A 181 3.24 -5.82 -10.89
C GLY A 181 2.18 -6.91 -10.62
N ALA A 182 1.99 -7.30 -9.36
CA ALA A 182 1.09 -8.37 -8.98
C ALA A 182 -0.33 -7.84 -8.80
N ALA A 183 -1.30 -8.56 -9.36
CA ALA A 183 -2.68 -8.12 -9.29
C ALA A 183 -3.29 -8.26 -7.89
N TRP A 184 -3.79 -7.16 -7.35
CA TRP A 184 -4.39 -7.15 -6.01
C TRP A 184 -5.76 -7.83 -5.96
N GLY A 185 -5.91 -8.83 -5.07
CA GLY A 185 -7.22 -9.34 -4.67
C GLY A 185 -8.08 -9.94 -5.79
N ARG A 186 -7.48 -10.38 -6.92
CA ARG A 186 -8.27 -11.03 -7.97
C ARG A 186 -8.96 -12.26 -7.38
N ARG A 187 -10.27 -12.39 -7.62
CA ARG A 187 -10.93 -13.68 -7.50
C ARG A 187 -10.33 -14.56 -8.57
N ARG A 188 -9.68 -15.66 -8.18
CA ARG A 188 -9.40 -16.73 -9.15
C ARG A 188 -10.75 -17.10 -9.78
N PRO A 189 -10.90 -17.15 -11.12
CA PRO A 189 -12.10 -17.71 -11.72
C PRO A 189 -12.32 -19.11 -11.14
N LEU A 190 -13.51 -19.39 -10.61
CA LEU A 190 -13.87 -20.69 -10.05
C LEU A 190 -14.05 -21.78 -11.13
N GLY A 191 -13.39 -21.65 -12.28
CA GLY A 191 -13.50 -22.57 -13.40
C GLY A 191 -12.19 -22.59 -14.18
N GLY A 192 -11.47 -23.70 -14.06
CA GLY A 192 -10.17 -23.94 -14.70
C GLY A 192 -9.49 -25.16 -14.12
N ALA A 193 -10.27 -26.18 -13.77
CA ALA A 193 -9.76 -27.52 -13.54
C ALA A 193 -10.08 -28.32 -14.82
N GLY A 194 -9.05 -28.79 -15.51
CA GLY A 194 -9.19 -29.76 -16.59
C GLY A 194 -8.85 -29.23 -17.99
N GLU A 195 -7.57 -29.01 -18.25
CA GLU A 195 -7.02 -29.45 -19.54
C GLU A 195 -5.84 -30.36 -19.23
N ALA A 196 -6.18 -31.65 -19.07
CA ALA A 196 -5.21 -32.71 -19.16
C ALA A 196 -4.84 -32.81 -20.65
N HIS A 197 -3.58 -32.52 -20.97
CA HIS A 197 -3.01 -32.91 -22.25
C HIS A 197 -3.02 -34.45 -22.33
N GLY A 198 -3.86 -34.98 -23.22
CA GLY A 198 -3.65 -36.25 -23.89
C GLY A 198 -2.87 -36.04 -25.18
#